data_AF-A0A3B1ADC6-F1
#
_entry.id   AF-A0A3B1ADC6-F1
#
_cell.length_a   1.000
_cell.length_b   1.000
_cell.length_c   1.000
_cell.angle_alpha   90.00
_cell.angle_beta   90.00
_cell.angle_gamma   90.00
#
_symmetry.space_group_name_H-M   'P 1'
#
loop_
_entity.id
_entity.type
_entity.pdbx_description
1 polymer ?
#
loop_
_entity_poly.entity_id
_entity_poly.type
_entity_poly.pdbx_seq_one_letter_code
_entity_poly.pdbx_strand_id
1 'polypeptide(L)'
;MSQLVVNGNPFNLTANGRLANLADWSPDLARAIAKDEGLTLTDAHWDIITLMRDYYATYNIPPILKLLKREIAKRVGPERATDEALNTLFPGGATYQGSKIAGIPVPMLDSELEQSSRVRKTETTSSTPYYRDSFEFKGRQIKVYPSGNLVNPEEWNEELAEQLAEKEGIGLTDAHWVVLCYLRKFYFQYGITPMVKILMKHMREELGNEVSDRDALYRLFPGGPSRQGSRIAGLPKPQGCIDD
;
A
#
# COMPACT_ATOMS: atom_id res chain seq x y z
N MET A 1 -9.61 -23.39 -10.63
CA MET A 1 -8.34 -23.64 -9.94
C MET A 1 -7.58 -24.64 -10.79
N SER A 2 -6.34 -24.35 -11.15
CA SER A 2 -5.45 -25.28 -11.85
C SER A 2 -4.40 -25.81 -10.88
N GLN A 3 -3.79 -26.95 -11.20
CA GLN A 3 -2.76 -27.58 -10.38
C GLN A 3 -1.44 -27.58 -11.13
N LEU A 4 -0.36 -27.25 -10.43
CA LEU A 4 1.01 -27.25 -10.97
C LEU A 4 1.85 -28.24 -10.18
N VAL A 5 2.53 -29.17 -10.87
CA VAL A 5 3.38 -30.18 -10.22
C VAL A 5 4.83 -29.76 -10.32
N VAL A 6 5.51 -29.62 -9.18
CA VAL A 6 6.93 -29.25 -9.09
C VAL A 6 7.64 -30.25 -8.20
N ASN A 7 8.71 -30.87 -8.70
CA ASN A 7 9.46 -31.92 -8.01
C ASN A 7 8.56 -33.06 -7.48
N GLY A 8 7.51 -33.43 -8.23
CA GLY A 8 6.55 -34.46 -7.85
C GLY A 8 5.46 -34.02 -6.86
N ASN A 9 5.53 -32.79 -6.34
CA ASN A 9 4.55 -32.26 -5.41
C ASN A 9 3.52 -31.37 -6.13
N PRO A 10 2.21 -31.57 -5.90
CA PRO A 10 1.19 -30.71 -6.46
C PRO A 10 0.99 -29.41 -5.67
N PHE A 11 0.81 -28.31 -6.39
CA PHE A 11 0.50 -26.99 -5.84
C PHE A 11 -0.76 -26.41 -6.49
N ASN A 12 -1.59 -25.73 -5.70
CA ASN A 12 -2.84 -25.15 -6.19
C ASN A 12 -2.62 -23.72 -6.69
N LEU A 13 -3.19 -23.42 -7.87
CA LEU A 13 -3.22 -22.09 -8.46
C LEU A 13 -4.65 -21.55 -8.51
N THR A 14 -4.75 -20.23 -8.31
CA THR A 14 -5.96 -19.43 -8.59
C THR A 14 -6.33 -19.51 -10.08
N ALA A 15 -7.53 -19.03 -10.43
CA ALA A 15 -7.98 -19.00 -11.83
C ALA A 15 -7.04 -18.20 -12.76
N ASN A 16 -6.32 -17.22 -12.22
CA ASN A 16 -5.36 -16.39 -12.96
C ASN A 16 -3.93 -16.96 -12.91
N GLY A 17 -3.77 -18.23 -12.50
CA GLY A 17 -2.48 -18.93 -12.44
C GLY A 17 -1.54 -18.49 -11.32
N ARG A 18 -2.01 -17.69 -10.35
CA ARG A 18 -1.21 -17.28 -9.18
C ARG A 18 -1.28 -18.33 -8.08
N LEU A 19 -0.28 -18.42 -7.21
CA LEU A 19 -0.30 -19.29 -6.04
C LEU A 19 -1.55 -19.05 -5.18
N ALA A 20 -2.28 -20.12 -4.85
CA ALA A 20 -3.42 -20.05 -3.94
C ALA A 20 -2.96 -19.88 -2.49
N ASN A 21 -1.83 -20.48 -2.12
CA ASN A 21 -1.18 -20.30 -0.83
C ASN A 21 0.22 -19.69 -1.04
N LEU A 22 0.46 -18.50 -0.50
CA LEU A 22 1.72 -17.78 -0.68
C LEU A 22 2.89 -18.48 0.03
N ALA A 23 2.59 -19.24 1.09
CA ALA A 23 3.60 -19.98 1.84
C ALA A 23 4.21 -21.15 1.06
N ASP A 24 3.54 -21.60 0.00
CA ASP A 24 4.03 -22.69 -0.87
C ASP A 24 5.16 -22.24 -1.80
N TRP A 25 5.44 -20.94 -1.88
CA TRP A 25 6.43 -20.41 -2.82
C TRP A 25 7.82 -21.01 -2.59
N SER A 26 8.47 -21.40 -3.67
CA SER A 26 9.87 -21.82 -3.71
C SER A 26 10.52 -21.36 -5.02
N PRO A 27 11.86 -21.34 -5.12
CA PRO A 27 12.52 -21.00 -6.36
C PRO A 27 12.14 -21.89 -7.55
N ASP A 28 11.87 -23.17 -7.30
CA ASP A 28 11.46 -24.11 -8.35
C ASP A 28 10.01 -23.87 -8.79
N LEU A 29 9.13 -23.48 -7.85
CA LEU A 29 7.76 -23.09 -8.17
C LEU A 29 7.73 -21.78 -8.97
N ALA A 30 8.57 -20.80 -8.62
CA ALA A 30 8.73 -19.58 -9.39
C ALA A 30 9.22 -19.88 -10.83
N ARG A 31 10.19 -20.79 -11.01
CA ARG A 31 10.63 -21.23 -12.33
C ARG A 31 9.52 -21.91 -13.13
N ALA A 32 8.73 -22.76 -12.48
CA ALA A 32 7.61 -23.44 -13.13
C ALA A 32 6.51 -22.45 -13.58
N ILE A 33 6.16 -21.47 -12.72
CA ILE A 33 5.22 -20.40 -13.07
C ILE A 33 5.77 -19.52 -14.19
N ALA A 34 7.06 -19.16 -14.14
CA ALA A 34 7.69 -18.38 -15.21
C ALA A 34 7.68 -19.12 -16.55
N LYS A 35 7.96 -20.43 -16.54
CA LYS A 35 7.93 -21.27 -17.73
C LYS A 35 6.53 -21.34 -18.35
N ASP A 36 5.48 -21.46 -17.53
CA ASP A 36 4.08 -21.40 -17.98
C ASP A 36 3.73 -20.05 -18.62
N GLU A 37 4.35 -18.97 -18.13
CA GLU A 37 4.26 -17.62 -18.69
C GLU A 37 5.20 -17.38 -19.89
N GLY A 38 5.87 -18.42 -20.40
CA GLY A 38 6.79 -18.31 -21.53
C GLY A 38 8.12 -17.60 -21.22
N LEU A 39 8.51 -17.52 -19.94
CA LEU A 39 9.67 -16.79 -19.46
C LEU A 39 10.72 -17.72 -18.83
N THR A 40 11.98 -17.55 -19.23
CA THR A 40 13.13 -18.21 -18.58
C THR A 40 13.80 -17.23 -17.62
N LEU A 41 13.83 -17.57 -16.33
CA LEU A 41 14.41 -16.70 -15.30
C LEU A 41 15.93 -16.70 -15.34
N THR A 42 16.50 -15.52 -15.59
CA THR A 42 17.94 -15.21 -15.41
C THR A 42 18.21 -14.57 -14.05
N ASP A 43 19.47 -14.35 -13.69
CA ASP A 43 19.86 -13.69 -12.43
C ASP A 43 19.21 -12.30 -12.28
N ALA A 44 19.12 -11.54 -13.38
CA ALA A 44 18.46 -10.23 -13.38
C ALA A 44 16.97 -10.32 -13.01
N HIS A 45 16.28 -11.43 -13.32
CA HIS A 45 14.91 -11.64 -12.87
C HIS A 45 14.87 -11.93 -11.37
N TRP A 46 15.83 -12.74 -10.88
CA TRP A 46 15.93 -13.11 -9.48
C TRP A 46 16.20 -11.91 -8.57
N ASP A 47 16.99 -10.93 -9.02
CA ASP A 47 17.18 -9.67 -8.28
C ASP A 47 15.84 -8.98 -8.01
N ILE A 48 14.97 -8.89 -9.02
CA ILE A 48 13.67 -8.21 -8.90
C ILE A 48 12.67 -9.06 -8.12
N ILE A 49 12.62 -10.37 -8.38
CA ILE A 49 11.72 -11.31 -7.68
C ILE A 49 12.04 -11.34 -6.19
N THR A 50 13.32 -11.44 -5.83
CA THR A 50 13.77 -11.46 -4.43
C THR A 50 13.44 -10.14 -3.75
N LEU A 51 13.69 -9.01 -4.43
CA LEU A 51 13.34 -7.69 -3.91
C LEU A 51 11.82 -7.55 -3.66
N MET A 52 10.98 -7.99 -4.59
CA MET A 52 9.52 -7.99 -4.42
C MET A 52 9.09 -8.82 -3.20
N ARG A 53 9.69 -9.98 -3.00
CA ARG A 53 9.40 -10.87 -1.87
C ARG A 53 9.86 -10.29 -0.55
N ASP A 54 11.07 -9.75 -0.49
CA ASP A 54 11.62 -9.08 0.70
C ASP A 54 10.75 -7.87 1.09
N TYR A 55 10.32 -7.10 0.09
CA TYR A 55 9.42 -5.97 0.29
C TYR A 55 8.09 -6.44 0.89
N TYR A 56 7.47 -7.45 0.29
CA TYR A 56 6.21 -8.01 0.79
C TYR A 56 6.35 -8.59 2.21
N ALA A 57 7.41 -9.35 2.48
CA ALA A 57 7.67 -9.90 3.82
C ALA A 57 7.88 -8.81 4.88
N THR A 58 8.49 -7.68 4.49
CA THR A 58 8.78 -6.57 5.41
C THR A 58 7.53 -5.73 5.73
N TYR A 59 6.74 -5.43 4.70
CA TYR A 59 5.66 -4.44 4.77
C TYR A 59 4.25 -5.02 4.69
N ASN A 60 4.12 -6.32 4.40
CA ASN A 60 2.86 -7.03 4.18
C ASN A 60 1.97 -6.44 3.05
N ILE A 61 2.60 -5.69 2.13
CA ILE A 61 1.94 -5.08 0.96
C ILE A 61 2.87 -5.27 -0.25
N PRO A 62 2.36 -5.70 -1.42
CA PRO A 62 3.17 -5.82 -2.62
C PRO A 62 3.63 -4.43 -3.10
N PRO A 63 4.86 -4.27 -3.58
CA PRO A 63 5.34 -2.97 -4.03
C PRO A 63 4.59 -2.55 -5.30
N ILE A 64 3.95 -1.39 -5.27
CA ILE A 64 3.48 -0.73 -6.50
C ILE A 64 4.67 -0.40 -7.41
N LEU A 65 4.43 -0.21 -8.71
CA LEU A 65 5.51 -0.02 -9.70
C LEU A 65 6.47 1.13 -9.34
N LYS A 66 5.96 2.28 -8.91
CA LYS A 66 6.82 3.43 -8.55
C LYS A 66 7.73 3.14 -7.36
N LEU A 67 7.22 2.45 -6.32
CA LEU A 67 8.02 2.06 -5.16
C LEU A 67 9.01 0.95 -5.51
N LEU A 68 8.58 -0.01 -6.33
CA LEU A 68 9.43 -1.05 -6.88
C LEU A 68 10.62 -0.43 -7.63
N LYS A 69 10.37 0.48 -8.59
CA LYS A 69 11.44 1.19 -9.33
C LYS A 69 12.39 1.94 -8.38
N ARG A 70 11.87 2.61 -7.34
CA ARG A 70 12.69 3.27 -6.31
C ARG A 70 13.59 2.29 -5.56
N GLU A 71 13.07 1.14 -5.13
CA GLU A 71 13.87 0.13 -4.43
C GLU A 71 14.88 -0.55 -5.36
N ILE A 72 14.53 -0.81 -6.62
CA ILE A 72 15.46 -1.37 -7.63
C ILE A 72 16.61 -0.39 -7.88
N ALA A 73 16.30 0.90 -8.09
CA ALA A 73 17.31 1.92 -8.31
C ALA A 73 18.31 2.01 -7.14
N LYS A 74 17.83 1.81 -5.91
CA LYS A 74 18.66 1.85 -4.70
C LYS A 74 19.49 0.59 -4.47
N ARG A 75 18.95 -0.60 -4.73
CA ARG A 75 19.59 -1.89 -4.36
C ARG A 75 20.36 -2.52 -5.51
N VAL A 76 19.91 -2.33 -6.74
CA VAL A 76 20.44 -3.00 -7.92
C VAL A 76 21.11 -1.97 -8.83
N GLY A 77 20.44 -0.86 -9.12
CA GLY A 77 20.96 0.23 -9.94
C GLY A 77 19.84 0.93 -10.72
N PRO A 78 19.95 2.26 -10.97
CA PRO A 78 18.91 3.04 -11.65
C PRO A 78 18.63 2.57 -13.08
N GLU A 79 19.63 2.03 -13.78
CA GLU A 79 19.52 1.47 -15.13
C GLU A 79 18.60 0.24 -15.16
N ARG A 80 18.52 -0.52 -14.06
CA ARG A 80 17.61 -1.67 -13.91
C ARG A 80 16.19 -1.26 -13.56
N ALA A 81 15.99 -0.02 -13.12
CA ALA A 81 14.70 0.50 -12.72
C ALA A 81 13.94 1.19 -13.86
N THR A 82 14.45 1.22 -15.08
CA THR A 82 13.76 1.84 -16.23
C THR A 82 12.58 0.98 -16.69
N ASP A 83 11.59 1.60 -17.33
CA ASP A 83 10.45 0.86 -17.87
C ASP A 83 10.90 -0.12 -18.97
N GLU A 84 11.89 0.27 -19.79
CA GLU A 84 12.48 -0.59 -20.81
C GLU A 84 13.16 -1.83 -20.21
N ALA A 85 13.99 -1.65 -19.18
CA ALA A 85 14.64 -2.77 -18.50
C ALA A 85 13.61 -3.73 -17.87
N LEU A 86 12.60 -3.17 -17.19
CA LEU A 86 11.55 -3.97 -16.56
C LEU A 86 10.66 -4.69 -17.56
N ASN A 87 10.31 -4.06 -18.68
CA ASN A 87 9.49 -4.70 -19.73
C ASN A 87 10.29 -5.77 -20.49
N THR A 88 11.61 -5.59 -20.61
CA THR A 88 12.50 -6.61 -21.19
C THR A 88 12.58 -7.85 -20.31
N LEU A 89 12.67 -7.68 -18.98
CA LEU A 89 12.69 -8.80 -18.03
C LEU A 89 11.30 -9.42 -17.84
N PHE A 90 10.25 -8.60 -17.79
CA PHE A 90 8.89 -9.05 -17.56
C PHE A 90 7.98 -8.50 -18.67
N PRO A 91 7.90 -9.17 -19.84
CA PRO A 91 7.07 -8.71 -20.95
C PRO A 91 5.57 -8.67 -20.62
N GLY A 92 5.12 -9.47 -19.64
CA GLY A 92 3.77 -9.38 -19.05
C GLY A 92 3.64 -8.28 -17.98
N GLY A 93 4.63 -7.39 -17.87
CA GLY A 93 4.74 -6.31 -16.90
C GLY A 93 5.26 -6.77 -15.53
N ALA A 94 6.23 -6.03 -14.99
CA ALA A 94 6.81 -6.32 -13.67
C ALA A 94 5.75 -6.37 -12.55
N THR A 95 4.72 -5.54 -12.63
CA THR A 95 3.64 -5.52 -11.64
C THR A 95 2.77 -6.77 -11.68
N TYR A 96 2.41 -7.29 -12.86
CA TYR A 96 1.50 -8.43 -12.99
C TYR A 96 2.26 -9.76 -13.05
N GLN A 97 3.12 -9.92 -14.05
CA GLN A 97 3.92 -11.11 -14.26
C GLN A 97 5.00 -11.27 -13.18
N GLY A 98 5.71 -10.19 -12.84
CA GLY A 98 6.74 -10.22 -11.79
C GLY A 98 6.15 -10.61 -10.43
N SER A 99 5.04 -9.99 -10.01
CA SER A 99 4.38 -10.34 -8.74
C SER A 99 3.80 -11.77 -8.74
N LYS A 100 3.33 -12.27 -9.90
CA LYS A 100 2.83 -13.64 -10.08
C LYS A 100 3.95 -14.64 -9.80
N ILE A 101 5.10 -14.45 -10.44
CA ILE A 101 6.29 -15.31 -10.29
C ILE A 101 6.88 -15.18 -8.88
N ALA A 102 6.87 -13.98 -8.32
CA ALA A 102 7.30 -13.73 -6.94
C ALA A 102 6.36 -14.34 -5.89
N GLY A 103 5.18 -14.85 -6.28
CA GLY A 103 4.24 -15.49 -5.37
C GLY A 103 3.65 -14.54 -4.34
N ILE A 104 3.47 -13.26 -4.70
CA ILE A 104 2.85 -12.24 -3.84
C ILE A 104 1.54 -11.76 -4.48
N PRO A 105 0.66 -11.03 -3.78
CA PRO A 105 -0.55 -10.48 -4.38
C PRO A 105 -0.24 -9.42 -5.46
N VAL A 106 -1.21 -9.14 -6.32
CA VAL A 106 -1.12 -8.00 -7.24
C VAL A 106 -1.25 -6.71 -6.42
N PRO A 107 -0.38 -5.71 -6.60
CA PRO A 107 -0.57 -4.43 -5.93
C PRO A 107 -1.78 -3.70 -6.49
N MET A 108 -2.57 -3.12 -5.59
CA MET A 108 -3.78 -2.33 -5.89
C MET A 108 -3.59 -0.91 -5.37
N LEU A 109 -4.38 0.06 -5.85
CA LEU A 109 -4.42 1.40 -5.29
C LEU A 109 -5.50 1.50 -4.20
N ASP A 110 -5.28 2.36 -3.20
CA ASP A 110 -6.21 2.45 -2.06
C ASP A 110 -7.58 2.98 -2.47
N SER A 111 -7.61 3.89 -3.45
CA SER A 111 -8.84 4.43 -4.03
C SER A 111 -9.70 3.35 -4.70
N GLU A 112 -9.08 2.36 -5.35
CA GLU A 112 -9.77 1.23 -5.99
C GLU A 112 -10.39 0.31 -4.94
N LEU A 113 -9.67 0.06 -3.84
CA LEU A 113 -10.12 -0.78 -2.74
C LEU A 113 -11.32 -0.16 -1.99
N GLU A 114 -11.27 1.12 -1.64
CA GLU A 114 -12.40 1.77 -0.95
C GLU A 114 -13.65 1.91 -1.83
N GLN A 115 -13.50 2.06 -3.15
CA GLN A 115 -14.65 2.01 -4.05
C GLN A 115 -15.33 0.65 -4.05
N SER A 116 -14.55 -0.44 -4.00
CA SER A 116 -15.07 -1.81 -3.98
C SER A 116 -15.81 -2.17 -2.68
N SER A 117 -15.40 -1.59 -1.54
CA SER A 117 -16.01 -1.87 -0.23
C SER A 117 -17.39 -1.22 -0.05
N ARG A 118 -17.73 -0.18 -0.82
CA ARG A 118 -19.07 0.46 -0.83
C ARG A 118 -20.24 -0.49 -1.02
N VAL A 119 -20.01 -1.63 -1.68
CA VAL A 119 -21.07 -2.59 -2.04
C VAL A 119 -21.50 -3.43 -0.82
N ARG A 120 -20.70 -3.50 0.25
CA ARG A 120 -21.02 -4.27 1.46
C ARG A 120 -21.45 -3.33 2.58
N LYS A 121 -22.76 -3.07 2.70
CA LYS A 121 -23.35 -2.41 3.88
C LYS A 121 -23.29 -3.36 5.07
N THR A 122 -22.60 -2.96 6.13
CA THR A 122 -22.80 -3.51 7.47
C THR A 122 -23.30 -2.39 8.37
N GLU A 123 -24.50 -2.57 8.91
CA GLU A 123 -25.03 -1.75 9.98
C GLU A 123 -24.23 -2.06 11.25
N THR A 124 -23.65 -1.03 11.86
CA THR A 124 -22.97 -1.19 13.15
C THR A 124 -23.17 0.07 13.97
N THR A 125 -24.00 -0.06 14.99
CA THR A 125 -24.26 0.90 16.06
C THR A 125 -23.06 0.98 16.98
N SER A 126 -22.12 1.88 16.69
CA SER A 126 -21.01 2.25 17.58
C SER A 126 -20.68 3.73 17.40
N SER A 127 -20.50 4.43 18.52
CA SER A 127 -20.03 5.82 18.59
C SER A 127 -18.56 5.87 18.19
N THR A 128 -18.28 5.98 16.89
CA THR A 128 -16.93 6.17 16.38
C THR A 128 -16.45 7.61 16.60
N PRO A 129 -15.16 7.85 16.91
CA PRO A 129 -14.63 9.20 17.08
C PRO A 129 -14.42 9.96 15.76
N TYR A 130 -15.02 9.52 14.65
CA TYR A 130 -14.87 10.11 13.32
C TYR A 130 -16.23 10.16 12.61
N TYR A 131 -16.35 11.01 11.59
CA TYR A 131 -17.56 11.15 10.78
C TYR A 131 -17.87 9.87 9.99
N ARG A 132 -19.16 9.62 9.72
CA ARG A 132 -19.64 8.52 8.88
C ARG A 132 -20.61 9.07 7.84
N ASP A 133 -20.64 8.43 6.67
CA ASP A 133 -21.46 8.77 5.51
C ASP A 133 -21.21 10.18 4.93
N SER A 134 -21.58 11.23 5.67
CA SER A 134 -21.33 12.62 5.30
C SER A 134 -21.49 13.59 6.48
N PHE A 135 -20.86 14.77 6.40
CA PHE A 135 -21.02 15.86 7.36
C PHE A 135 -21.00 17.24 6.66
N GLU A 136 -21.55 18.26 7.31
CA GLU A 136 -21.55 19.63 6.78
C GLU A 136 -20.25 20.35 7.16
N PHE A 137 -19.64 21.02 6.19
CA PHE A 137 -18.49 21.89 6.35
C PHE A 137 -18.64 23.12 5.46
N LYS A 138 -18.70 24.31 6.07
CA LYS A 138 -18.82 25.61 5.38
C LYS A 138 -19.94 25.63 4.31
N GLY A 139 -21.11 25.10 4.65
CA GLY A 139 -22.26 25.04 3.74
C GLY A 139 -22.15 24.01 2.61
N ARG A 140 -21.13 23.13 2.64
CA ARG A 140 -20.95 22.01 1.72
C ARG A 140 -21.15 20.69 2.44
N GLN A 141 -21.73 19.71 1.74
CA GLN A 141 -21.81 18.34 2.22
C GLN A 141 -20.56 17.57 1.83
N ILE A 142 -19.73 17.20 2.81
CA ILE A 142 -18.54 16.38 2.62
C ILE A 142 -18.91 14.91 2.79
N LYS A 143 -18.48 14.04 1.86
CA LYS A 143 -18.73 12.59 1.92
C LYS A 143 -17.52 11.84 2.45
N VAL A 144 -17.77 10.87 3.33
CA VAL A 144 -16.75 9.98 3.89
C VAL A 144 -17.15 8.52 3.74
N TYR A 145 -16.15 7.65 3.69
CA TYR A 145 -16.36 6.21 3.80
C TYR A 145 -16.75 5.81 5.23
N PRO A 146 -17.23 4.57 5.46
CA PRO A 146 -17.51 4.08 6.81
C PRO A 146 -16.29 4.11 7.75
N SER A 147 -15.08 4.13 7.19
CA SER A 147 -13.81 4.32 7.88
C SER A 147 -13.58 5.77 8.37
N GLY A 148 -14.38 6.74 7.91
CA GLY A 148 -14.24 8.16 8.17
C GLY A 148 -13.28 8.89 7.23
N ASN A 149 -12.65 8.17 6.30
CA ASN A 149 -11.77 8.73 5.28
C ASN A 149 -12.58 9.47 4.19
N LEU A 150 -12.03 10.56 3.63
CA LEU A 150 -12.72 11.33 2.60
C LEU A 150 -12.95 10.50 1.33
N VAL A 151 -14.14 10.63 0.75
CA VAL A 151 -14.45 10.04 -0.55
C VAL A 151 -13.65 10.71 -1.67
N ASN A 152 -13.46 12.03 -1.57
CA ASN A 152 -12.72 12.82 -2.54
C ASN A 152 -11.53 13.51 -1.85
N PRO A 153 -10.31 12.99 -2.01
CA PRO A 153 -9.10 13.58 -1.41
C PRO A 153 -8.78 15.01 -1.85
N GLU A 154 -9.36 15.47 -2.96
CA GLU A 154 -9.21 16.84 -3.50
C GLU A 154 -10.06 17.88 -2.74
N GLU A 155 -11.05 17.46 -1.95
CA GLU A 155 -11.84 18.38 -1.11
C GLU A 155 -11.07 18.85 0.13
N TRP A 156 -9.95 18.20 0.43
CA TRP A 156 -9.13 18.49 1.59
C TRP A 156 -8.43 19.85 1.50
N ASN A 157 -8.48 20.56 2.62
CA ASN A 157 -7.72 21.77 2.90
C ASN A 157 -7.40 21.81 4.41
N GLU A 158 -6.60 22.77 4.84
CA GLU A 158 -6.14 22.87 6.24
C GLU A 158 -7.31 22.96 7.23
N GLU A 159 -8.30 23.81 6.96
CA GLU A 159 -9.47 23.97 7.84
C GLU A 159 -10.32 22.69 7.93
N LEU A 160 -10.44 21.93 6.83
CA LEU A 160 -11.10 20.63 6.86
C LEU A 160 -10.29 19.62 7.68
N ALA A 161 -8.97 19.64 7.58
CA ALA A 161 -8.10 18.79 8.40
C ALA A 161 -8.28 19.07 9.89
N GLU A 162 -8.38 20.33 10.28
CA GLU A 162 -8.65 20.75 11.66
C GLU A 162 -10.00 20.21 12.15
N GLN A 163 -11.08 20.33 11.36
CA GLN A 163 -12.39 19.78 11.73
C GLN A 163 -12.38 18.25 11.85
N LEU A 164 -11.65 17.57 10.97
CA LEU A 164 -11.48 16.11 11.04
C LEU A 164 -10.68 15.71 12.30
N ALA A 165 -9.63 16.45 12.64
CA ALA A 165 -8.81 16.21 13.82
C ALA A 165 -9.56 16.50 15.12
N GLU A 166 -10.29 17.60 15.20
CA GLU A 166 -11.11 17.97 16.36
C GLU A 166 -12.15 16.89 16.65
N LYS A 167 -12.77 16.34 15.60
CA LYS A 167 -13.74 15.23 15.75
C LYS A 167 -13.11 14.01 16.42
N GLU A 168 -11.84 13.73 16.13
CA GLU A 168 -11.05 12.64 16.72
C GLU A 168 -10.35 13.04 18.04
N GLY A 169 -10.59 14.25 18.56
CA GLY A 169 -9.99 14.74 19.80
C GLY A 169 -8.52 15.13 19.69
N ILE A 170 -8.06 15.49 18.50
CA ILE A 170 -6.67 15.89 18.21
C ILE A 170 -6.61 17.39 17.92
N GLY A 171 -5.76 18.11 18.67
CA GLY A 171 -5.33 19.46 18.33
C GLY A 171 -4.10 19.42 17.42
N LEU A 172 -4.21 19.95 16.21
CA LEU A 172 -3.11 19.93 15.24
C LEU A 172 -2.03 20.95 15.62
N THR A 173 -0.82 20.44 15.84
CA THR A 173 0.40 21.23 16.01
C THR A 173 1.24 21.17 14.73
N ASP A 174 2.29 21.99 14.63
CA ASP A 174 3.23 21.97 13.49
C ASP A 174 3.78 20.57 13.21
N ALA A 175 4.04 19.78 14.25
CA ALA A 175 4.50 18.39 14.10
C ALA A 175 3.44 17.49 13.44
N HIS A 176 2.15 17.70 13.72
CA HIS A 176 1.09 16.97 13.03
C HIS A 176 1.03 17.37 11.56
N TRP A 177 1.12 18.67 11.26
CA TRP A 177 1.10 19.18 9.89
C TRP A 177 2.22 18.60 9.04
N VAL A 178 3.43 18.46 9.58
CA VAL A 178 4.54 17.79 8.88
C VAL A 178 4.14 16.38 8.45
N VAL A 179 3.53 15.59 9.34
CA VAL A 179 3.09 14.22 9.03
C VAL A 179 1.93 14.20 8.04
N LEU A 180 0.93 15.07 8.22
CA LEU A 180 -0.24 15.14 7.33
C LEU A 180 0.16 15.53 5.90
N CYS A 181 0.97 16.57 5.75
CA CYS A 181 1.49 17.00 4.45
C CYS A 181 2.37 15.92 3.83
N TYR A 182 3.16 15.20 4.64
CA TYR A 182 3.95 14.08 4.16
C TYR A 182 3.07 12.92 3.64
N LEU A 183 2.04 12.54 4.39
CA LEU A 183 1.08 11.51 3.99
C LEU A 183 0.42 11.88 2.65
N ARG A 184 -0.02 13.14 2.50
CA ARG A 184 -0.62 13.62 1.24
C ARG A 184 0.39 13.56 0.10
N LYS A 185 1.60 14.09 0.29
CA LYS A 185 2.70 14.01 -0.69
C LYS A 185 2.93 12.56 -1.12
N PHE A 186 3.04 11.63 -0.17
CA PHE A 186 3.27 10.22 -0.43
C PHE A 186 2.11 9.63 -1.24
N TYR A 187 0.86 9.84 -0.82
CA TYR A 187 -0.31 9.33 -1.53
C TYR A 187 -0.42 9.85 -2.96
N PHE A 188 -0.26 11.15 -3.20
CA PHE A 188 -0.33 11.68 -4.58
C PHE A 188 0.85 11.25 -5.44
N GLN A 189 2.00 10.93 -4.84
CA GLN A 189 3.14 10.39 -5.56
C GLN A 189 2.95 8.91 -5.94
N TYR A 190 2.47 8.09 -5.00
CA TYR A 190 2.49 6.63 -5.09
C TYR A 190 1.11 6.00 -5.31
N GLY A 191 0.02 6.67 -4.95
CA GLY A 191 -1.36 6.17 -5.06
C GLY A 191 -1.78 5.22 -3.94
N ILE A 192 -0.94 5.09 -2.90
CA ILE A 192 -1.23 4.32 -1.68
C ILE A 192 -0.89 5.16 -0.46
N THR A 193 -1.65 4.99 0.61
CA THR A 193 -1.36 5.51 1.94
C THR A 193 -0.29 4.62 2.58
N PRO A 194 0.83 5.17 3.07
CA PRO A 194 1.92 4.35 3.59
C PRO A 194 1.56 3.72 4.93
N MET A 195 1.82 2.42 5.05
CA MET A 195 1.87 1.73 6.35
C MET A 195 2.91 2.37 7.26
N VAL A 196 2.75 2.24 8.58
CA VAL A 196 3.65 2.87 9.58
C VAL A 196 5.14 2.62 9.29
N LYS A 197 5.52 1.37 8.95
CA LYS A 197 6.91 1.02 8.61
C LYS A 197 7.41 1.74 7.34
N ILE A 198 6.56 1.87 6.31
CA ILE A 198 6.89 2.58 5.06
C ILE A 198 6.99 4.08 5.34
N LEU A 199 6.01 4.63 6.06
CA LEU A 199 5.97 6.03 6.48
C LEU A 199 7.25 6.41 7.21
N MET A 200 7.61 5.67 8.26
CA MET A 200 8.84 5.90 9.03
C MET A 200 10.09 5.81 8.15
N LYS A 201 10.21 4.77 7.32
CA LYS A 201 11.37 4.61 6.43
C LYS A 201 11.51 5.82 5.51
N HIS A 202 10.45 6.21 4.81
CA HIS A 202 10.57 7.27 3.82
C HIS A 202 10.65 8.67 4.45
N MET A 203 9.96 8.92 5.58
CA MET A 203 10.15 10.16 6.34
C MET A 203 11.58 10.30 6.83
N ARG A 204 12.19 9.21 7.32
CA ARG A 204 13.60 9.21 7.73
C ARG A 204 14.53 9.56 6.58
N GLU A 205 14.30 8.97 5.41
CA GLU A 205 15.10 9.21 4.21
C GLU A 205 14.95 10.63 3.67
N GLU A 206 13.80 11.28 3.83
CA GLU A 206 13.52 12.60 3.24
C GLU A 206 13.61 13.78 4.23
N LEU A 207 13.37 13.55 5.52
CA LEU A 207 13.28 14.57 6.57
C LEU A 207 14.28 14.36 7.72
N GLY A 208 14.98 13.22 7.75
CA GLY A 208 15.93 12.88 8.81
C GLY A 208 15.31 12.12 10.00
N ASN A 209 16.17 11.71 10.94
CA ASN A 209 15.80 10.77 12.01
C ASN A 209 14.80 11.35 13.02
N GLU A 210 14.90 12.64 13.35
CA GLU A 210 14.14 13.27 14.44
C GLU A 210 12.62 13.28 14.20
N VAL A 211 12.18 13.28 12.93
CA VAL A 211 10.76 13.31 12.54
C VAL A 211 10.16 11.91 12.37
N SER A 212 11.00 10.86 12.40
CA SER A 212 10.62 9.48 12.01
C SER A 212 10.52 8.50 13.19
N ASP A 213 10.61 8.99 14.42
CA ASP A 213 10.53 8.18 15.63
C ASP A 213 9.12 7.59 15.81
N ARG A 214 9.04 6.29 16.12
CA ARG A 214 7.76 5.59 16.23
C ARG A 214 6.93 6.17 17.37
N ASP A 215 7.52 6.33 18.54
CA ASP A 215 6.81 6.77 19.73
C ASP A 215 6.37 8.23 19.60
N ALA A 216 7.19 9.07 18.96
CA ALA A 216 6.77 10.41 18.54
C ALA A 216 5.54 10.39 17.64
N LEU A 217 5.52 9.55 16.60
CA LEU A 217 4.37 9.46 15.69
C LEU A 217 3.09 8.97 16.38
N TYR A 218 3.19 8.02 17.33
CA TYR A 218 2.04 7.56 18.11
C TYR A 218 1.60 8.56 19.19
N ARG A 219 2.48 9.44 19.68
CA ARG A 219 2.08 10.57 20.52
C ARG A 219 1.28 11.61 19.75
N LEU A 220 1.63 11.85 18.48
CA LEU A 220 0.86 12.73 17.59
C LEU A 220 -0.47 12.11 17.17
N PHE A 221 -0.47 10.82 16.84
CA PHE A 221 -1.66 10.11 16.39
C PHE A 221 -1.87 8.83 17.22
N PRO A 222 -2.55 8.92 18.39
CA PRO A 222 -2.79 7.77 19.27
C PRO A 222 -3.58 6.64 18.61
N GLY A 223 -4.45 6.94 17.65
CA GLY A 223 -5.16 5.98 16.80
C GLY A 223 -4.29 5.39 15.67
N GLY A 224 -2.99 5.70 15.66
CA GLY A 224 -1.99 5.21 14.74
C GLY A 224 -1.67 6.21 13.62
N PRO A 225 -0.39 6.52 13.36
CA PRO A 225 0.01 7.57 12.41
C PRO A 225 -0.39 7.29 10.97
N SER A 226 -0.48 6.01 10.58
CA SER A 226 -0.97 5.64 9.25
C SER A 226 -2.50 5.70 9.19
N ARG A 227 -3.22 5.05 10.12
CA ARG A 227 -4.68 4.95 10.09
C ARG A 227 -5.38 6.27 10.43
N GLN A 228 -5.07 6.86 11.57
CA GLN A 228 -5.66 8.12 12.01
C GLN A 228 -5.07 9.30 11.24
N GLY A 229 -3.75 9.32 11.03
CA GLY A 229 -3.11 10.38 10.26
C GLY A 229 -3.64 10.46 8.82
N SER A 230 -3.86 9.34 8.13
CA SER A 230 -4.41 9.35 6.76
C SER A 230 -5.84 9.87 6.70
N ARG A 231 -6.67 9.53 7.70
CA ARG A 231 -8.06 10.02 7.79
C ARG A 231 -8.11 11.54 7.96
N ILE A 232 -7.31 12.08 8.86
CA ILE A 232 -7.17 13.54 9.07
C ILE A 232 -6.54 14.21 7.84
N ALA A 233 -5.60 13.53 7.17
CA ALA A 233 -5.00 13.98 5.91
C ALA A 233 -5.96 13.89 4.71
N GLY A 234 -7.19 13.40 4.90
CA GLY A 234 -8.20 13.29 3.87
C GLY A 234 -7.90 12.24 2.80
N LEU A 235 -7.14 11.19 3.16
CA LEU A 235 -6.69 10.15 2.25
C LEU A 235 -7.50 8.86 2.45
N PRO A 236 -7.57 7.96 1.46
CA PRO A 236 -8.16 6.64 1.63
C PRO A 236 -7.49 5.82 2.75
N LYS A 237 -8.25 4.87 3.33
CA LYS A 237 -7.73 3.94 4.35
C LYS A 237 -6.54 3.13 3.78
N PRO A 238 -5.41 3.03 4.50
CA PRO A 238 -4.27 2.22 4.08
C PRO A 238 -4.61 0.73 4.00
N GLN A 239 -4.01 0.03 3.02
CA GLN A 239 -4.15 -1.43 2.88
C GLN A 239 -3.49 -2.15 4.05
N GLY A 240 -3.99 -3.34 4.38
CA GLY A 240 -3.35 -4.23 5.34
C GLY A 240 -3.43 -3.79 6.81
N CYS A 241 -4.08 -2.67 7.13
CA CYS A 241 -4.55 -2.43 8.49
C CYS A 241 -5.65 -3.45 8.81
N ILE A 242 -5.25 -4.50 9.53
CA ILE A 242 -6.19 -5.42 10.17
C ILE A 242 -6.94 -4.59 11.21
N ASP A 243 -8.26 -4.51 11.07
CA ASP A 243 -9.10 -4.04 12.17
C ASP A 243 -9.06 -5.18 13.21
N ASP A 244 -8.31 -4.99 14.29
CA ASP A 244 -8.41 -5.84 15.47
C ASP A 244 -9.83 -5.82 16.05
#